data_AF-A0A7C5Y3S8-F1
#
_entry.id   AF-A0A7C5Y3S8-F1
#
_cell.length_a   1.000
_cell.length_b   1.000
_cell.length_c   1.000
_cell.angle_alpha   90.00
_cell.angle_beta   90.00
_cell.angle_gamma   90.00
#
_symmetry.space_group_name_H-M   'P 1'
#
loop_
_entity.id
_entity.type
_entity.pdbx_description
1 polymer ?
#
loop_
_entity_poly.entity_id
_entity_poly.type
_entity_poly.pdbx_seq_one_letter_code
_entity_poly.pdbx_strand_id
1 'polypeptide(L)'
;MPFRDRRIYEHPILTFHRGRKVVFYFEGQPVEAYEGESVAIALYALGVDIFSWSPKLGRPRGPFCMIGKCSSCFMTINGIPNIRACRYP
;
A
#
# COMPACT_ATOMS: atom_id res chain seq x y z
N MET A 1 10.21 13.83 -0.80
CA MET A 1 9.06 14.73 -0.61
C MET A 1 8.27 14.19 0.57
N PRO A 2 7.89 14.98 1.59
CA PRO A 2 7.14 14.45 2.71
C PRO A 2 5.74 14.11 2.21
N PHE A 3 5.50 12.81 2.03
CA PHE A 3 4.19 12.28 1.73
C PHE A 3 3.23 12.73 2.83
N ARG A 4 2.17 13.46 2.47
CA ARG A 4 1.12 13.83 3.42
C ARG A 4 0.38 12.55 3.78
N ASP A 5 0.49 12.14 5.05
CA ASP A 5 -0.16 10.93 5.56
C ASP A 5 -1.68 11.03 5.35
N ARG A 6 -2.21 10.15 4.49
CA ARG A 6 -3.64 10.06 4.11
C ARG A 6 -4.44 9.16 5.06
N ARG A 7 -3.83 8.68 6.14
CA ARG A 7 -4.51 7.89 7.17
C ARG A 7 -5.62 8.71 7.83
N ILE A 8 -6.77 8.06 8.00
CA ILE A 8 -7.83 8.57 8.84
C ILE A 8 -7.47 8.26 10.29
N TYR A 9 -7.42 9.29 11.12
CA TYR A 9 -7.15 9.19 12.56
C TYR A 9 -8.42 9.32 13.39
N GLU A 10 -9.37 10.13 12.91
CA GLU A 10 -10.66 10.38 13.56
C GLU A 10 -11.80 10.12 12.57
N HIS A 11 -12.85 9.43 13.03
CA HIS A 11 -14.05 9.18 12.24
C HIS A 11 -15.28 9.26 13.15
N PRO A 12 -16.40 9.90 12.73
CA PRO A 12 -17.56 10.13 13.61
C PRO A 12 -18.24 8.86 14.15
N ILE A 13 -18.02 7.72 13.51
CA ILE A 13 -18.67 6.44 13.81
C ILE A 13 -17.66 5.34 14.19
N LEU A 14 -16.42 5.42 13.70
CA LEU A 14 -15.45 4.32 13.80
C LEU A 14 -14.33 4.72 14.74
N THR A 15 -13.95 3.80 15.62
CA THR A 15 -12.75 3.92 16.46
C THR A 15 -11.65 3.07 15.86
N PHE A 16 -10.45 3.64 15.70
CA PHE A 16 -9.31 2.93 15.15
C PHE A 16 -8.31 2.59 16.25
N HIS A 17 -7.94 1.31 16.34
CA HIS A 17 -6.82 0.86 17.16
C HIS A 17 -5.68 0.49 16.23
N ARG A 18 -4.68 1.36 16.13
CA ARG A 18 -3.48 1.10 15.32
C ARG A 18 -2.52 0.23 16.14
N GLY A 19 -1.94 -0.77 15.47
CA GLY A 19 -0.90 -1.62 16.05
C GLY A 19 0.41 -0.86 16.26
N ARG A 20 1.48 -1.60 16.50
CA ARG A 20 2.82 -0.99 16.64
C ARG A 20 3.26 -0.39 15.31
N LYS A 21 4.05 0.68 15.38
CA LYS A 21 4.74 1.19 14.19
C LYS A 21 5.79 0.19 13.74
N VAL A 22 5.81 -0.10 12.44
CA VAL A 22 6.79 -0.93 11.76
C VAL A 22 7.40 -0.15 10.61
N VAL A 23 8.61 -0.52 10.23
CA VAL A 23 9.31 0.09 9.09
C VAL A 23 9.60 -0.99 8.07
N PHE A 24 9.24 -0.72 6.81
CA PHE A 24 9.68 -1.52 5.67
C PHE A 24 10.34 -0.61 4.63
N TYR A 25 10.96 -1.20 3.62
CA TYR A 25 11.65 -0.45 2.56
C TYR A 25 10.87 -0.52 1.26
N PHE A 26 10.60 0.64 0.68
CA PHE A 26 10.03 0.80 -0.65
C PHE A 26 11.01 1.58 -1.51
N GLU A 27 11.49 0.97 -2.61
CA GLU A 27 12.50 1.58 -3.49
C GLU A 27 13.75 2.10 -2.74
N GLY A 28 14.17 1.36 -1.71
CA GLY A 28 15.30 1.72 -0.86
C GLY A 28 15.01 2.84 0.16
N GLN A 29 13.81 3.40 0.18
CA GLN A 29 13.38 4.41 1.14
C GLN A 29 12.65 3.75 2.32
N PRO A 30 12.94 4.14 3.57
CA PRO A 30 12.20 3.66 4.73
C PRO A 30 10.77 4.22 4.72
N VAL A 31 9.80 3.36 4.94
CA VAL A 31 8.37 3.66 5.00
C VAL A 31 7.82 3.24 6.36
N GLU A 32 7.19 4.18 7.08
CA GLU A 32 6.46 3.88 8.30
C GLU A 32 5.06 3.30 8.00
N ALA A 33 4.74 2.20 8.64
CA ALA A 33 3.43 1.56 8.62
C ALA A 33 3.02 1.11 10.02
N TYR A 34 1.80 0.60 10.16
CA TYR A 34 1.32 0.01 11.40
C TYR A 34 1.08 -1.49 11.23
N GLU A 35 1.33 -2.28 12.28
CA GLU A 35 0.93 -3.70 12.27
C GLU A 35 -0.55 -3.85 11.90
N GLY A 36 -0.84 -4.79 11.00
CA GLY A 36 -2.18 -5.03 10.47
C GLY A 36 -2.54 -4.21 9.22
N GLU A 37 -1.73 -3.21 8.86
CA GLU A 37 -1.83 -2.54 7.56
C GLU A 37 -1.25 -3.43 6.45
N SER A 38 -1.96 -3.57 5.33
CA SER A 38 -1.36 -4.21 4.15
C SER A 38 -0.31 -3.29 3.50
N VAL A 39 0.63 -3.85 2.75
CA VAL A 39 1.60 -3.06 1.98
C VAL A 39 0.90 -2.04 1.08
N ALA A 40 -0.24 -2.41 0.48
CA ALA A 40 -1.02 -1.47 -0.34
C ALA A 40 -1.56 -0.28 0.46
N ILE A 41 -2.07 -0.50 1.67
CA ILE A 41 -2.64 0.60 2.47
C ILE A 41 -1.53 1.51 3.02
N ALA A 42 -0.37 0.94 3.37
CA ALA A 42 0.77 1.72 3.84
C ALA A 42 1.31 2.65 2.74
N LEU A 43 1.45 2.14 1.52
CA LEU A 43 1.86 2.95 0.36
C LEU A 43 0.80 3.99 -0.02
N TYR A 44 -0.47 3.60 -0.03
CA TYR A 44 -1.58 4.53 -0.31
C TYR A 44 -1.68 5.65 0.75
N ALA A 45 -1.43 5.33 2.02
CA ALA A 45 -1.37 6.29 3.10
C ALA A 45 -0.26 7.32 2.88
N LEU A 46 0.86 6.93 2.31
CA LEU A 46 1.90 7.85 1.86
C LEU A 46 1.61 8.46 0.48
N GLY A 47 0.42 8.29 -0.07
CA GLY A 47 0.05 8.86 -1.34
C GLY A 47 0.74 8.30 -2.58
N VAL A 48 1.25 7.08 -2.48
CA VAL A 48 1.65 6.28 -3.63
C VAL A 48 0.40 5.66 -4.23
N ASP A 49 -0.03 6.17 -5.38
CA ASP A 49 -1.24 5.71 -6.08
C ASP A 49 -0.94 4.71 -7.21
N ILE A 50 0.31 4.69 -7.70
CA ILE A 50 0.75 3.88 -8.84
C ILE A 50 1.74 2.83 -8.35
N PHE A 51 1.38 1.56 -8.48
CA PHE A 51 2.16 0.42 -8.02
C PHE A 51 2.88 -0.29 -9.17
N SER A 52 2.28 -0.26 -10.36
CA SER A 52 2.88 -0.82 -11.56
C SER A 52 2.32 -0.14 -12.81
N TRP A 53 2.84 -0.53 -13.95
CA TRP A 53 2.41 -0.05 -15.26
C TRP A 53 2.03 -1.24 -16.13
N SER A 54 0.91 -1.14 -16.87
CA SER A 54 0.48 -2.23 -17.73
C SER A 54 1.49 -2.47 -18.86
N PRO A 55 1.88 -3.72 -19.15
CA PRO A 55 2.98 -3.99 -20.08
C PRO A 55 2.70 -3.56 -21.53
N LYS A 56 1.44 -3.65 -22.00
CA LYS A 56 1.10 -3.34 -23.40
C LYS A 56 0.89 -1.85 -23.68
N LEU A 57 0.20 -1.15 -22.77
CA LEU A 57 -0.27 0.22 -23.02
C LEU A 57 0.35 1.26 -22.06
N GLY A 58 1.25 0.86 -21.16
CA GLY A 58 1.88 1.78 -20.21
C GLY A 58 0.88 2.56 -19.35
N ARG A 59 -0.27 1.95 -19.01
CA ARG A 59 -1.28 2.59 -18.15
C ARG A 59 -0.92 2.38 -16.67
N PRO A 60 -1.07 3.41 -15.83
CA PRO A 60 -0.82 3.29 -14.40
C PRO A 60 -1.78 2.28 -13.77
N ARG A 61 -1.26 1.45 -12.87
CA ARG A 61 -2.01 0.46 -12.10
C ARG A 61 -1.79 0.71 -10.62
N GLY A 62 -2.88 0.85 -9.90
CA GLY A 62 -2.91 1.05 -8.47
C GLY A 62 -3.89 0.11 -7.78
N PRO A 63 -3.93 0.12 -6.45
CA PRO A 63 -4.90 -0.67 -5.72
C PRO A 63 -6.32 -0.18 -6.02
N PHE A 64 -7.18 -1.09 -6.49
CA PHE A 64 -8.56 -0.78 -6.86
C PHE A 64 -9.56 -1.48 -5.93
N CYS A 65 -9.54 -2.81 -5.90
CA CYS A 65 -10.53 -3.57 -5.14
C CYS A 65 -10.22 -3.67 -3.64
N MET A 66 -8.96 -3.51 -3.22
CA MET A 66 -8.49 -3.71 -1.83
C MET A 66 -8.87 -5.05 -1.16
N ILE A 67 -9.34 -6.05 -1.91
CA ILE A 67 -9.79 -7.36 -1.38
C ILE A 67 -9.04 -8.55 -2.00
N GLY A 68 -7.98 -8.30 -2.77
CA GLY A 68 -7.18 -9.37 -3.39
C GLY A 68 -7.76 -9.99 -4.67
N LYS A 69 -8.81 -9.40 -5.26
CA LYS A 69 -9.43 -9.92 -6.50
C LYS A 69 -8.85 -9.30 -7.77
N CYS A 70 -8.65 -7.98 -7.79
CA CYS A 70 -8.09 -7.29 -8.96
C CYS A 70 -6.59 -7.58 -9.15
N SER A 71 -6.12 -7.53 -10.40
CA SER A 71 -4.71 -7.66 -10.78
C SER A 71 -3.93 -6.34 -10.79
N SER A 72 -4.53 -5.24 -10.33
CA SER A 72 -3.92 -3.89 -10.42
C SER A 72 -2.92 -3.57 -9.29
N CYS A 73 -2.88 -4.36 -8.21
CA CYS A 73 -2.04 -4.13 -7.03
C CYS A 73 -0.80 -5.04 -6.96
N PHE A 74 -0.39 -5.62 -8.09
CA PHE A 74 0.77 -6.50 -8.13
C PHE A 74 2.06 -5.72 -7.93
N MET A 75 2.91 -6.22 -7.03
CA MET A 75 4.23 -5.69 -6.74
C MET A 75 5.22 -6.84 -6.52
N THR A 76 6.52 -6.51 -6.58
CA THR A 76 7.58 -7.40 -6.11
C THR A 76 7.82 -7.12 -4.64
N ILE A 77 7.61 -8.11 -3.80
CA ILE A 77 7.80 -8.00 -2.34
C ILE A 77 8.80 -9.05 -1.91
N ASN A 78 9.88 -8.64 -1.24
CA ASN A 78 10.96 -9.53 -0.77
C ASN A 78 11.52 -10.44 -1.89
N GLY A 79 11.67 -9.88 -3.10
CA GLY A 79 12.17 -10.61 -4.28
C GLY A 79 11.13 -11.46 -5.02
N ILE A 80 9.90 -11.59 -4.50
CA ILE A 80 8.85 -12.40 -5.11
C ILE A 80 7.94 -11.51 -5.97
N PRO A 81 7.85 -11.73 -7.29
CA PRO A 81 7.01 -10.92 -8.17
C PRO A 81 5.53 -11.28 -8.06
N ASN A 82 4.66 -10.42 -8.59
CA ASN A 82 3.22 -10.63 -8.71
C ASN A 82 2.49 -10.89 -7.38
N ILE A 83 3.03 -10.39 -6.27
CA ILE A 83 2.35 -10.44 -4.98
C ILE A 83 1.25 -9.37 -4.94
N ARG A 84 0.08 -9.75 -4.43
CA ARG A 84 -1.03 -8.83 -4.21
C ARG A 84 -0.73 -7.98 -2.98
N ALA A 85 -0.25 -6.76 -3.18
CA ALA A 85 0.10 -5.86 -2.09
C ALA A 85 -1.06 -5.58 -1.12
N CYS A 86 -2.31 -5.66 -1.58
CA CYS A 86 -3.50 -5.49 -0.72
C CYS A 86 -3.84 -6.69 0.19
N ARG A 87 -3.15 -7.82 0.01
CA ARG A 87 -3.31 -9.02 0.87
C ARG A 87 -2.04 -9.37 1.63
N TYR A 88 -0.92 -8.72 1.28
CA TYR A 88 0.34 -8.91 1.97
C TYR A 88 0.37 -7.97 3.19
N PRO A 89 0.56 -8.51 4.41
CA PRO A 89 0.61 -7.74 5.65
C PRO A 89 1.91 -6.95 5.81
#